data_AF-A0A183F809-F1
#
_entry.id   AF-A0A183F809-F1
#
_cell.length_a   1.000
_cell.length_b   1.000
_cell.length_c   1.000
_cell.angle_alpha   90.00
_cell.angle_beta   90.00
_cell.angle_gamma   90.00
#
_symmetry.space_group_name_H-M   'P 1'
#
loop_
_entity.id
_entity.type
_entity.pdbx_description
1 polymer ?
#
loop_
_entity_poly.entity_id
_entity_poly.type
_entity_poly.pdbx_seq_one_letter_code
_entity_poly.pdbx_strand_id
1 'polypeptide(L)'
;MKLSDSALSSLSSSLLSVECRVRLLSFELTSLTMVSPSALLRFLSEVSPSDVVFRMIRGCTPEHFGPQMCRFLSSRRYFSVSELVDDHAKDVPLSMDDAILGQLTSSVFHIGTPNYITSDGLRSFIKSISSGNLDVVAGRIHTSFAVDEDTLREAAGDVRLIEDQRIIDISTDSRKMLPPVATTA
;
A
#
# COMPACT_ATOMS: atom_id res chain seq x y z
N MET A 1 -24.33 -2.39 1.52
CA MET A 1 -24.23 -2.49 0.05
C MET A 1 -23.21 -3.58 -0.26
N LYS A 2 -23.53 -4.57 -1.09
CA LYS A 2 -22.57 -5.62 -1.47
C LYS A 2 -21.85 -5.15 -2.73
N LEU A 3 -20.52 -5.00 -2.66
CA LEU A 3 -19.71 -4.70 -3.83
C LEU A 3 -19.64 -5.96 -4.71
N SER A 4 -19.78 -5.81 -6.03
CA SER A 4 -19.71 -6.90 -7.00
C SER A 4 -19.07 -6.42 -8.30
N ASP A 5 -18.67 -7.36 -9.17
CA ASP A 5 -18.13 -7.04 -10.49
C ASP A 5 -19.06 -6.13 -11.31
N SER A 6 -20.37 -6.41 -11.29
CA SER A 6 -21.37 -5.60 -11.98
C SER A 6 -21.52 -4.20 -11.40
N ALA A 7 -21.42 -4.07 -10.07
CA ALA A 7 -21.46 -2.77 -9.39
C ALA A 7 -20.22 -1.94 -9.74
N LEU A 8 -19.03 -2.54 -9.74
CA LEU A 8 -17.79 -1.86 -10.13
C LEU A 8 -17.83 -1.40 -11.58
N SER A 9 -18.27 -2.25 -12.51
CA SER A 9 -18.41 -1.87 -13.92
C SER A 9 -19.43 -0.75 -14.14
N SER A 10 -20.53 -0.76 -13.40
CA SER A 10 -21.54 0.31 -13.46
C SER A 10 -21.00 1.64 -12.91
N LEU A 11 -20.22 1.57 -11.82
CA LEU A 11 -19.55 2.72 -11.22
C LEU A 11 -18.48 3.30 -12.16
N SER A 12 -17.61 2.48 -12.75
CA SER A 12 -16.59 3.00 -13.68
C SER A 12 -17.22 3.66 -14.89
N SER A 13 -18.24 3.02 -15.49
CA SER A 13 -18.99 3.60 -16.62
C SER A 13 -19.62 4.95 -16.27
N SER A 14 -20.16 5.07 -15.06
CA SER A 14 -20.78 6.31 -14.58
C SER A 14 -19.75 7.41 -14.32
N LEU A 15 -18.57 7.07 -13.79
CA LEU A 15 -17.50 8.03 -13.54
C LEU A 15 -16.86 8.52 -14.84
N LEU A 16 -16.70 7.62 -15.81
CA LEU A 16 -16.14 7.93 -17.12
C LEU A 16 -17.07 8.81 -17.95
N SER A 17 -18.39 8.58 -17.89
CA SER A 17 -19.37 9.34 -18.68
C SER A 17 -19.47 10.81 -18.28
N VAL A 18 -19.12 11.14 -17.04
CA VAL A 18 -19.10 12.52 -16.52
C VAL A 18 -17.70 13.15 -16.54
N GLU A 19 -16.72 12.49 -17.16
CA GLU A 19 -15.31 12.91 -17.23
C GLU A 19 -14.69 13.26 -15.85
N CYS A 20 -15.17 12.59 -14.79
CA CYS A 20 -14.74 12.88 -13.44
C CYS A 20 -13.35 12.28 -13.18
N ARG A 21 -12.42 13.09 -12.70
CA ARG A 21 -11.12 12.62 -12.20
C ARG A 21 -11.25 12.31 -10.71
N VAL A 22 -11.16 11.03 -10.38
CA VAL A 22 -11.18 10.60 -8.98
C VAL A 22 -9.83 10.91 -8.34
N ARG A 23 -9.81 11.80 -7.35
CA ARG A 23 -8.60 12.09 -6.58
C ARG A 23 -8.27 10.96 -5.61
N LEU A 24 -9.24 10.60 -4.77
CA LEU A 24 -9.12 9.60 -3.71
C LEU A 24 -10.20 8.56 -3.88
N LEU A 25 -9.78 7.30 -3.85
CA LEU A 25 -10.66 6.15 -3.78
C LEU A 25 -10.32 5.36 -2.52
N SER A 26 -11.30 5.18 -1.64
CA SER A 26 -11.14 4.43 -0.40
C SER A 26 -12.10 3.26 -0.36
N PHE A 27 -11.56 2.08 -0.06
CA PHE A 27 -12.31 0.90 0.31
C PHE A 27 -12.07 0.68 1.80
N GLU A 28 -13.13 0.86 2.59
CA GLU A 28 -13.08 0.70 4.04
C GLU A 28 -14.21 -0.21 4.47
N LEU A 29 -13.93 -1.16 5.38
CA LEU A 29 -14.94 -2.04 5.97
C LEU A 29 -15.81 -2.74 4.91
N THR A 30 -15.22 -3.04 3.75
CA THR A 30 -15.91 -3.55 2.56
C THR A 30 -15.53 -5.00 2.31
N SER A 31 -16.49 -5.81 1.86
CA SER A 31 -16.25 -7.19 1.43
C SER A 31 -16.06 -7.25 -0.09
N LEU A 32 -15.03 -7.98 -0.51
CA LEU A 32 -14.70 -8.32 -1.90
C LEU A 32 -15.12 -9.74 -2.27
N THR A 33 -15.90 -10.45 -1.44
CA THR A 33 -16.28 -11.86 -1.70
C THR A 33 -16.99 -12.05 -3.06
N MET A 34 -17.68 -11.03 -3.55
CA MET A 34 -18.39 -11.02 -4.84
C MET A 34 -17.66 -10.21 -5.93
N VAL A 35 -16.43 -9.81 -5.65
CA VAL A 35 -15.56 -9.07 -6.57
C VAL A 35 -14.44 -10.02 -7.01
N SER A 36 -14.21 -10.13 -8.31
CA SER A 36 -13.06 -10.87 -8.81
C SER A 36 -11.79 -9.99 -8.81
N PRO A 37 -10.59 -10.58 -8.65
CA PRO A 37 -9.33 -9.84 -8.72
C PRO A 37 -9.18 -8.99 -10.00
N SER A 38 -9.61 -9.54 -11.13
CA SER A 38 -9.54 -8.88 -12.43
C SER A 38 -10.53 -7.72 -12.56
N ALA A 39 -11.73 -7.85 -12.00
CA ALA A 39 -12.70 -6.76 -11.97
C ALA A 39 -12.23 -5.60 -11.10
N LEU A 40 -11.65 -5.87 -9.93
CA LEU A 40 -11.08 -4.83 -9.07
C LEU A 40 -9.94 -4.10 -9.77
N LEU A 41 -8.97 -4.83 -10.34
CA LEU A 41 -7.84 -4.23 -11.04
C LEU A 41 -8.30 -3.40 -12.26
N ARG A 42 -9.25 -3.93 -13.03
CA ARG A 42 -9.84 -3.20 -14.17
C ARG A 42 -10.49 -1.91 -13.71
N PHE A 43 -11.33 -1.97 -12.68
CA PHE A 43 -11.99 -0.79 -12.12
C PHE A 43 -10.98 0.30 -11.70
N LEU A 44 -9.94 -0.08 -10.96
CA LEU A 44 -8.90 0.86 -10.54
C LEU A 44 -8.13 1.44 -11.73
N SER A 45 -7.86 0.63 -12.75
CA SER A 45 -7.15 1.07 -13.96
C SER A 45 -7.99 2.04 -14.79
N GLU A 46 -9.29 1.78 -14.93
CA GLU A 46 -10.24 2.64 -15.66
C GLU A 46 -10.46 3.98 -14.94
N VAL A 47 -10.69 3.93 -13.63
CA VAL A 47 -10.93 5.13 -12.82
C VAL A 47 -9.63 5.93 -12.60
N SER A 48 -8.49 5.24 -12.60
CA SER A 48 -7.14 5.78 -12.41
C SER A 48 -7.05 6.83 -11.28
N PRO A 49 -7.48 6.48 -10.05
CA PRO A 49 -7.38 7.39 -8.92
C PRO A 49 -5.93 7.79 -8.63
N SER A 50 -5.72 9.02 -8.17
CA SER A 50 -4.38 9.48 -7.76
C SER A 50 -3.95 8.88 -6.42
N ASP A 51 -4.92 8.69 -5.53
CA ASP A 51 -4.76 8.24 -4.15
C ASP A 51 -5.66 7.02 -3.90
N VAL A 52 -5.13 5.95 -3.31
CA VAL A 52 -5.89 4.70 -3.09
C VAL A 52 -5.74 4.19 -1.66
N VAL A 53 -6.84 3.84 -1.02
CA VAL A 53 -6.84 3.28 0.34
C VAL A 53 -7.61 1.98 0.38
N PHE A 54 -7.01 0.98 1.02
CA PHE A 54 -7.62 -0.27 1.43
C PHE A 54 -7.44 -0.45 2.94
N ARG A 55 -8.55 -0.55 3.66
CA ARG A 55 -8.57 -0.74 5.12
C ARG A 55 -9.66 -1.69 5.55
N MET A 56 -9.30 -2.69 6.36
CA MET A 56 -10.23 -3.67 6.91
C MET A 56 -11.10 -4.31 5.82
N ILE A 57 -10.47 -4.70 4.72
CA ILE A 57 -11.14 -5.35 3.59
C ILE A 57 -11.38 -6.81 3.92
N ARG A 58 -12.58 -7.33 3.61
CA ARG A 58 -12.97 -8.73 3.84
C ARG A 58 -13.17 -9.51 2.56
N GLY A 59 -13.17 -10.84 2.63
CA GLY A 59 -13.49 -11.70 1.49
C GLY A 59 -12.51 -11.55 0.31
N CYS A 60 -11.29 -11.11 0.58
CA CYS A 60 -10.24 -11.01 -0.42
C CYS A 60 -9.43 -12.31 -0.49
N THR A 61 -8.79 -12.51 -1.64
CA THR A 61 -7.88 -13.64 -1.89
C THR A 61 -6.49 -13.07 -2.23
N PRO A 62 -5.41 -13.88 -2.15
CA PRO A 62 -4.07 -13.40 -2.51
C PRO A 62 -3.98 -12.77 -3.91
N GLU A 63 -4.80 -13.24 -4.86
CA GLU A 63 -4.83 -12.73 -6.24
C GLU A 63 -5.35 -11.28 -6.32
N HIS A 64 -6.21 -10.86 -5.39
CA HIS A 64 -6.70 -9.47 -5.34
C HIS A 64 -5.55 -8.47 -5.15
N PHE A 65 -4.57 -8.87 -4.34
CA PHE A 65 -3.37 -8.07 -4.05
C PHE A 65 -2.12 -8.75 -4.61
N GLY A 66 -2.28 -9.37 -5.79
CA GLY A 66 -1.20 -9.95 -6.57
C GLY A 66 -0.20 -8.91 -7.10
N PRO A 67 0.87 -9.33 -7.79
CA PRO A 67 1.92 -8.43 -8.26
C PRO A 67 1.42 -7.30 -9.17
N GLN A 68 0.40 -7.56 -10.00
CA GLN A 68 -0.19 -6.55 -10.88
C GLN A 68 -0.88 -5.43 -10.09
N MET A 69 -1.65 -5.80 -9.06
CA MET A 69 -2.29 -4.84 -8.16
C MET A 69 -1.23 -4.04 -7.39
N CYS A 70 -0.23 -4.71 -6.83
CA CYS A 70 0.83 -4.05 -6.08
C CYS A 70 1.62 -3.04 -6.93
N ARG A 71 1.94 -3.38 -8.19
CA ARG A 71 2.57 -2.45 -9.14
C ARG A 71 1.66 -1.27 -9.50
N PHE A 72 0.35 -1.52 -9.65
CA PHE A 72 -0.58 -0.43 -9.87
C PHE A 72 -0.56 0.54 -8.68
N LEU A 73 -0.63 0.03 -7.45
CA LEU A 73 -0.61 0.83 -6.22
C LEU A 73 0.70 1.59 -6.04
N SER A 74 1.85 0.95 -6.27
CA SER A 74 3.17 1.56 -6.11
C SER A 74 3.45 2.70 -7.08
N SER A 75 2.65 2.81 -8.16
CA SER A 75 2.72 3.91 -9.13
C SER A 75 1.85 5.13 -8.76
N ARG A 76 1.01 5.01 -7.71
CA ARG A 76 0.10 6.09 -7.29
C ARG A 76 0.85 7.16 -6.52
N ARG A 77 0.27 8.35 -6.41
CA ARG A 77 0.85 9.42 -5.58
C ARG A 77 0.81 9.05 -4.11
N TYR A 78 -0.31 8.48 -3.69
CA TYR A 78 -0.53 7.95 -2.35
C TYR A 78 -1.20 6.58 -2.42
N PHE A 79 -0.73 5.63 -1.62
CA PHE A 79 -1.50 4.42 -1.35
C PHE A 79 -1.37 3.96 0.10
N SER A 80 -2.43 3.34 0.63
CA SER A 80 -2.38 2.71 1.94
C SER A 80 -3.09 1.37 1.87
N VAL A 81 -2.38 0.29 2.15
CA VAL A 81 -2.97 -1.03 2.39
C VAL A 81 -2.55 -1.47 3.78
N SER A 82 -3.47 -1.36 4.73
CA SER A 82 -3.16 -1.53 6.17
C SER A 82 -3.55 -2.90 6.68
N GLU A 83 -4.78 -3.32 6.41
CA GLU A 83 -5.37 -4.55 6.93
C GLU A 83 -6.24 -5.19 5.85
N LEU A 84 -5.85 -6.41 5.46
CA LEU A 84 -6.57 -7.26 4.52
C LEU A 84 -6.95 -8.54 5.24
N VAL A 85 -8.23 -8.75 5.45
CA VAL A 85 -8.78 -9.84 6.24
C VAL A 85 -9.57 -10.76 5.31
N ASP A 86 -9.51 -12.06 5.50
CA ASP A 86 -10.43 -12.98 4.84
C ASP A 86 -11.58 -13.41 5.78
N ASP A 87 -12.61 -14.03 5.20
CA ASP A 87 -13.75 -14.55 5.98
C ASP A 87 -13.33 -15.71 6.92
N HIS A 88 -12.08 -16.18 6.82
CA HIS A 88 -11.46 -17.20 7.66
C HIS A 88 -10.51 -16.61 8.72
N ALA A 89 -10.57 -15.29 8.93
CA ALA A 89 -9.85 -14.52 9.95
C ALA A 89 -8.32 -14.49 9.82
N LYS A 90 -7.76 -14.74 8.63
CA LYS A 90 -6.32 -14.62 8.37
C LYS A 90 -6.02 -13.38 7.53
N ASP A 91 -4.87 -12.79 7.81
CA ASP A 91 -4.36 -11.69 6.99
C ASP A 91 -3.98 -12.21 5.61
N VAL A 92 -4.43 -11.49 4.57
CA VAL A 92 -4.14 -11.84 3.17
C VAL A 92 -2.80 -11.20 2.78
N PRO A 93 -1.85 -11.98 2.22
CA PRO A 93 -0.54 -11.44 1.87
C PRO A 93 -0.62 -10.47 0.70
N LEU A 94 0.05 -9.33 0.86
CA LEU A 94 0.40 -8.43 -0.21
C LEU A 94 1.53 -9.05 -1.02
N SER A 95 1.38 -9.19 -2.33
CA SER A 95 2.47 -9.59 -3.23
C SER A 95 3.49 -8.46 -3.46
N MET A 96 3.71 -7.62 -2.46
CA MET A 96 4.73 -6.58 -2.43
C MET A 96 6.07 -7.24 -2.08
N ASP A 97 6.99 -7.23 -3.04
CA ASP A 97 8.35 -7.77 -2.91
C ASP A 97 9.40 -6.66 -3.12
N ASP A 98 10.67 -7.03 -3.01
CA ASP A 98 11.79 -6.09 -3.17
C ASP A 98 11.82 -5.42 -4.54
N ALA A 99 11.40 -6.12 -5.60
CA ALA A 99 11.40 -5.61 -6.95
C ALA A 99 10.33 -4.54 -7.16
N ILE A 100 9.13 -4.75 -6.62
CA ILE A 100 8.05 -3.75 -6.65
C ILE A 100 8.38 -2.58 -5.73
N LEU A 101 8.94 -2.85 -4.55
CA LEU A 101 9.40 -1.81 -3.62
C LEU A 101 10.45 -0.90 -4.28
N GLY A 102 11.40 -1.46 -5.02
CA GLY A 102 12.41 -0.71 -5.78
C GLY A 102 11.86 0.09 -6.98
N GLN A 103 10.61 -0.15 -7.38
CA GLN A 103 9.92 0.58 -8.46
C GLN A 103 8.91 1.61 -7.93
N LEU A 104 8.86 1.82 -6.62
CA LEU A 104 7.88 2.68 -5.98
C LEU A 104 8.08 4.13 -6.40
N THR A 105 7.02 4.77 -6.91
CA THR A 105 7.01 6.20 -7.27
C THR A 105 6.14 7.02 -6.33
N SER A 106 5.47 6.38 -5.36
CA SER A 106 4.63 7.04 -4.37
C SER A 106 5.44 7.87 -3.39
N SER A 107 5.06 9.13 -3.19
CA SER A 107 5.71 9.97 -2.19
C SER A 107 5.16 9.73 -0.79
N VAL A 108 3.94 9.18 -0.67
CA VAL A 108 3.36 8.78 0.61
C VAL A 108 2.77 7.39 0.52
N PHE A 109 3.13 6.49 1.44
CA PHE A 109 2.59 5.12 1.39
C PHE A 109 2.46 4.42 2.76
N HIS A 110 1.61 3.41 2.79
CA HIS A 110 1.55 2.42 3.87
C HIS A 110 1.40 1.01 3.30
N ILE A 111 2.35 0.14 3.66
CA ILE A 111 2.40 -1.28 3.28
C ILE A 111 2.23 -2.13 4.54
N GLY A 112 1.10 -2.84 4.62
CA GLY A 112 0.77 -3.77 5.69
C GLY A 112 1.50 -5.12 5.57
N THR A 113 1.26 -5.98 6.56
CA THR A 113 1.77 -7.35 6.65
C THR A 113 0.61 -8.34 6.50
N PRO A 114 0.81 -9.56 5.98
CA PRO A 114 2.05 -10.12 5.43
C PRO A 114 2.43 -9.54 4.07
N ASN A 115 3.74 -9.41 3.84
CA ASN A 115 4.33 -9.09 2.53
C ASN A 115 5.64 -9.87 2.32
N TYR A 116 6.22 -9.76 1.13
CA TYR A 116 7.41 -10.48 0.69
C TYR A 116 8.66 -9.59 0.60
N ILE A 117 8.65 -8.43 1.27
CA ILE A 117 9.83 -7.58 1.40
C ILE A 117 10.86 -8.32 2.26
N THR A 118 12.12 -8.32 1.84
CA THR A 118 13.24 -8.88 2.59
C THR A 118 14.01 -7.79 3.34
N SER A 119 14.87 -8.19 4.28
CA SER A 119 15.79 -7.26 4.95
C SER A 119 16.70 -6.53 3.97
N ASP A 120 17.20 -7.23 2.95
CA ASP A 120 18.12 -6.68 1.96
C ASP A 120 17.40 -5.73 1.01
N GLY A 121 16.19 -6.10 0.56
CA GLY A 121 15.35 -5.23 -0.27
C GLY A 121 14.96 -3.95 0.44
N LEU A 122 14.56 -4.05 1.71
CA LEU A 122 14.30 -2.90 2.56
C LEU A 122 15.54 -2.02 2.73
N ARG A 123 16.72 -2.60 3.02
CA ARG A 123 17.98 -1.85 3.15
C ARG A 123 18.32 -1.10 1.85
N SER A 124 18.18 -1.77 0.71
CA SER A 124 18.39 -1.18 -0.61
C SER A 124 17.41 -0.04 -0.90
N PHE A 125 16.15 -0.20 -0.52
CA PHE A 125 15.13 0.82 -0.64
C PHE A 125 15.46 2.07 0.20
N ILE A 126 15.80 1.89 1.48
CA ILE A 126 16.21 3.01 2.36
C ILE A 126 17.44 3.74 1.79
N LYS A 127 18.44 3.00 1.31
CA LYS A 127 19.62 3.58 0.65
C LYS A 127 19.25 4.37 -0.61
N SER A 128 18.23 3.94 -1.34
CA SER A 128 17.76 4.63 -2.54
C SER A 128 17.06 5.96 -2.19
N ILE A 129 16.36 6.02 -1.06
CA ILE A 129 15.80 7.26 -0.53
C ILE A 129 16.92 8.20 -0.08
N SER A 130 17.87 7.70 0.74
CA SER A 130 18.94 8.52 1.31
C SER A 130 19.92 9.07 0.27
N SER A 131 20.06 8.40 -0.87
CA SER A 131 20.83 8.88 -2.03
C SER A 131 20.05 9.84 -2.94
N GLY A 132 18.77 10.11 -2.66
CA GLY A 132 17.91 10.99 -3.48
C GLY A 132 17.40 10.36 -4.78
N ASN A 133 17.59 9.05 -4.97
CA ASN A 133 17.05 8.34 -6.13
C ASN A 133 15.54 8.11 -6.06
N LEU A 134 14.98 8.10 -4.84
CA LEU A 134 13.54 7.97 -4.59
C LEU A 134 13.05 9.14 -3.72
N ASP A 135 12.04 9.85 -4.21
CA ASP A 135 11.40 10.96 -3.49
C ASP A 135 10.23 10.46 -2.63
N VAL A 136 10.54 10.12 -1.38
CA VAL A 136 9.57 9.67 -0.38
C VAL A 136 9.42 10.75 0.67
N VAL A 137 8.20 11.25 0.88
CA VAL A 137 7.88 12.21 1.95
C VAL A 137 7.58 11.49 3.25
N ALA A 138 6.74 10.46 3.20
CA ALA A 138 6.38 9.66 4.38
C ALA A 138 6.01 8.23 4.01
N GLY A 139 6.53 7.25 4.72
CA GLY A 139 6.26 5.84 4.45
C GLY A 139 6.04 5.07 5.74
N ARG A 140 5.17 4.04 5.71
CA ARG A 140 5.07 3.03 6.76
C ARG A 140 5.15 1.65 6.14
N ILE A 141 6.01 0.78 6.67
CA ILE A 141 6.14 -0.61 6.25
C ILE A 141 6.04 -1.50 7.48
N HIS A 142 5.08 -2.42 7.46
CA HIS A 142 5.01 -3.52 8.43
C HIS A 142 5.77 -4.71 7.84
N THR A 143 6.86 -5.14 8.45
CA THR A 143 7.71 -6.22 7.94
C THR A 143 7.25 -7.59 8.45
N SER A 144 7.53 -8.64 7.66
CA SER A 144 7.33 -10.03 8.07
C SER A 144 8.47 -10.57 8.96
N PHE A 145 9.50 -9.75 9.20
CA PHE A 145 10.74 -10.09 9.92
C PHE A 145 11.07 -9.00 10.94
N ALA A 146 11.90 -9.33 11.94
CA ALA A 146 12.39 -8.36 12.90
C ALA A 146 13.38 -7.39 12.25
N VAL A 147 13.23 -6.11 12.52
CA VAL A 147 14.07 -5.06 11.93
C VAL A 147 15.43 -5.00 12.64
N ASP A 148 16.52 -5.08 11.87
CA ASP A 148 17.88 -4.83 12.37
C ASP A 148 18.17 -3.32 12.30
N GLU A 149 18.04 -2.66 13.44
CA GLU A 149 18.15 -1.20 13.58
C GLU A 149 19.53 -0.68 13.16
N ASP A 150 20.61 -1.35 13.56
CA ASP A 150 21.97 -0.88 13.29
C ASP A 150 22.24 -0.89 11.77
N THR A 151 21.84 -1.98 11.12
CA THR A 151 21.99 -2.18 9.67
C THR A 151 21.18 -1.16 8.84
N LEU A 152 20.00 -0.76 9.30
CA LEU A 152 19.17 0.24 8.61
C LEU A 152 19.64 1.67 8.87
N ARG A 153 20.07 2.00 10.09
CA ARG A 153 20.61 3.33 10.40
C ARG A 153 21.84 3.67 9.58
N GLU A 154 22.70 2.70 9.33
CA GLU A 154 23.82 2.85 8.39
C GLU A 154 23.36 3.22 6.96
N ALA A 155 22.21 2.71 6.52
CA ALA A 155 21.66 2.98 5.20
C ALA A 155 20.85 4.29 5.12
N ALA A 156 20.34 4.78 6.26
CA ALA A 156 19.35 5.85 6.33
C ALA A 156 19.88 7.24 5.96
N GLY A 157 21.15 7.54 6.20
CA GLY A 157 21.67 8.90 5.97
C GLY A 157 20.82 9.97 6.67
N ASP A 158 20.25 10.92 5.90
CA ASP A 158 19.36 11.98 6.41
C ASP A 158 17.89 11.54 6.62
N VAL A 159 17.54 10.30 6.27
CA VAL A 159 16.18 9.75 6.43
C VAL A 159 15.90 9.49 7.91
N ARG A 160 14.76 9.98 8.40
CA ARG A 160 14.30 9.69 9.76
C ARG A 160 13.56 8.36 9.79
N LEU A 161 14.02 7.45 10.63
CA LEU A 161 13.39 6.16 10.89
C LEU A 161 12.83 6.13 12.32
N ILE A 162 11.59 5.70 12.48
CA ILE A 162 11.04 5.27 13.77
C ILE A 162 10.77 3.78 13.65
N GLU A 163 11.43 3.01 14.50
CA GLU A 163 11.48 1.55 14.44
C GLU A 163 10.71 1.01 15.66
N ASP A 164 9.74 0.14 15.38
CA ASP A 164 9.20 -0.82 16.34
C ASP A 164 9.53 -2.20 15.76
N GLN A 165 9.60 -3.26 16.56
CA GLN A 165 10.23 -4.55 16.21
C GLN A 165 9.92 -5.10 14.79
N ARG A 166 8.77 -4.74 14.21
CA ARG A 166 8.35 -5.09 12.84
C ARG A 166 7.72 -3.93 12.05
N ILE A 167 7.90 -2.68 12.47
CA ILE A 167 7.31 -1.51 11.82
C ILE A 167 8.41 -0.49 11.59
N ILE A 168 8.41 0.08 10.38
CA ILE A 168 9.33 1.14 10.00
C ILE A 168 8.50 2.31 9.52
N ASP A 169 8.61 3.42 10.23
CA ASP A 169 8.13 4.72 9.78
C ASP A 169 9.28 5.51 9.17
N ILE A 170 9.07 6.02 7.96
CA ILE A 170 10.04 6.74 7.15
C ILE A 170 9.55 8.19 7.00
N SER A 171 10.43 9.16 7.21
CA SER A 171 10.15 10.57 6.93
C SER A 171 11.40 11.30 6.42
N THR A 172 11.26 12.04 5.32
CA THR A 172 12.32 12.91 4.78
C THR A 172 12.05 14.40 5.03
N ASP A 173 10.80 14.76 5.36
CA ASP A 173 10.44 16.12 5.76
C ASP A 173 10.56 16.26 7.28
N SER A 174 11.53 17.06 7.71
CA SER A 174 11.81 17.32 9.13
C SER A 174 10.63 17.91 9.93
N ARG A 175 9.51 18.26 9.26
CA ARG A 175 8.35 18.96 9.83
C ARG A 175 7.00 18.23 9.73
N LYS A 176 6.90 17.02 9.18
CA LYS A 176 5.60 16.34 8.98
C LYS A 176 5.66 14.84 9.31
N MET A 177 5.35 14.50 10.57
CA MET A 177 4.92 13.14 10.90
C MET A 177 3.51 12.91 10.37
N LEU A 178 3.26 11.74 9.80
CA LEU A 178 1.90 11.23 9.67
C LEU A 178 1.31 11.12 11.08
N PRO A 179 0.05 11.55 11.31
CA PRO A 179 -0.57 11.37 12.62
C PRO A 179 -0.59 9.87 12.93
N PRO A 180 -0.35 9.46 14.20
CA PRO A 180 -0.47 8.08 14.59
C PRO A 180 -1.88 7.59 14.23
N VAL A 181 -1.96 6.58 13.37
CA VAL A 181 -3.21 5.84 13.17
C VAL A 181 -3.49 5.18 14.51
N ALA A 182 -4.56 5.63 15.17
CA ALA A 182 -4.98 5.06 16.45
C ALA A 182 -5.16 3.55 16.28
N THR A 183 -4.27 2.78 16.91
CA THR A 183 -4.51 1.37 17.23
C THR A 183 -5.67 1.37 18.22
N THR A 184 -6.88 1.07 17.73
CA THR A 184 -7.99 0.72 18.61
C THR A 184 -7.64 -0.60 19.27
N ALA A 185 -7.49 -0.55 20.60
CA ALA A 185 -7.35 -1.70 21.49
C ALA A 185 -8.56 -2.66 21.40
#